data_AF-A0A087T2U9-F1
#
_entry.id   AF-A0A087T2U9-F1
#
_cell.length_a   1.000
_cell.length_b   1.000
_cell.length_c   1.000
_cell.angle_alpha   90.00
_cell.angle_beta   90.00
_cell.angle_gamma   90.00
#
_symmetry.space_group_name_H-M   'P 1'
#
loop_
_entity.id
_entity.type
_entity.pdbx_description
1 polymer ?
#
loop_
_entity_poly.entity_id
_entity_poly.type
_entity_poly.pdbx_seq_one_letter_code
_entity_poly.pdbx_strand_id
1 'polypeptide(L)'
;MKSGLRAIEFDHYNRDLKMEIGRFDFGIISSTHEPTYLITNKRFLVLDMRIRTLENVHLRVREHLMDAFGFNITYEMIPKKQRVRKDPCIYHHCSFTGYCYASSNFEAYNCHCFEGYFGKECQYDNYCGPTSKQKICFNG
;
A
#
# COMPACT_ATOMS: atom_id res chain seq x y z
N MET A 1 -7.00 -21.12 3.15
CA MET A 1 -5.74 -20.48 3.62
C MET A 1 -5.80 -19.03 3.18
N LYS A 2 -5.63 -18.07 4.09
CA LYS A 2 -5.54 -16.65 3.72
C LYS A 2 -4.30 -16.47 2.82
N SER A 3 -4.45 -15.73 1.73
CA SER A 3 -3.46 -15.56 0.66
C SER A 3 -3.28 -14.08 0.37
N GLY A 4 -2.08 -13.66 -0.02
CA GLY A 4 -1.68 -12.26 -0.13
C GLY A 4 -0.16 -12.07 -0.01
N LEU A 5 0.26 -10.88 0.39
CA LEU A 5 1.66 -10.55 0.69
C LEU A 5 1.95 -10.86 2.16
N ARG A 6 2.96 -11.67 2.46
CA ARG A 6 3.42 -11.91 3.83
C ARG A 6 4.77 -11.24 4.04
N ALA A 7 4.92 -10.54 5.16
CA ALA A 7 6.16 -9.89 5.54
C ALA A 7 6.75 -10.52 6.81
N ILE A 8 8.04 -10.86 6.74
CA ILE A 8 8.75 -11.54 7.82
C ILE A 8 10.14 -10.93 7.98
N GLU A 9 10.52 -10.60 9.20
CA GLU A 9 11.84 -10.09 9.52
C GLU A 9 12.74 -11.14 10.15
N PHE A 10 14.04 -11.00 9.92
CA PHE A 10 15.08 -11.87 10.47
C PHE A 10 16.33 -11.06 10.88
N ASP A 11 17.00 -11.51 11.95
CA ASP A 11 18.36 -11.08 12.28
C ASP A 11 19.38 -11.65 11.29
N HIS A 12 19.13 -12.88 10.83
CA HIS A 12 19.87 -13.52 9.75
C HIS A 12 18.94 -14.37 8.89
N TYR A 13 19.05 -14.22 7.58
CA TYR A 13 18.28 -14.98 6.60
C TYR A 13 19.18 -15.53 5.50
N ASN A 14 19.16 -16.86 5.33
CA ASN A 14 19.76 -17.54 4.19
C ASN A 14 18.80 -18.62 3.69
N ARG A 15 18.31 -18.46 2.46
CA ARG A 15 17.32 -19.35 1.85
C ARG A 15 17.90 -20.73 1.52
N ASP A 16 19.12 -20.79 1.00
CA ASP A 16 19.74 -22.03 0.51
C ASP A 16 20.14 -22.94 1.66
N LEU A 17 20.65 -22.34 2.75
CA LEU A 17 21.02 -23.05 3.97
C LEU A 17 19.83 -23.26 4.93
N LYS A 18 18.63 -22.80 4.57
CA LYS A 18 17.43 -22.80 5.43
C LYS A 18 17.68 -22.20 6.82
N MET A 19 18.50 -21.16 6.88
CA MET A 19 18.89 -20.51 8.13
C MET A 19 18.03 -19.27 8.35
N GLU A 20 17.14 -19.37 9.34
CA GLU A 20 16.19 -18.33 9.73
C GLU A 20 16.37 -18.03 11.23
N ILE A 21 17.03 -16.92 11.57
CA ILE A 21 17.33 -16.54 12.96
C ILE A 21 16.62 -15.22 13.30
N GLY A 22 16.03 -15.15 14.49
CA GLY A 22 15.38 -13.92 14.96
C GLY A 22 14.10 -13.59 14.20
N ARG A 23 13.33 -14.63 13.84
CA ARG A 23 12.12 -14.53 13.03
C ARG A 23 11.02 -13.74 13.74
N PHE A 24 10.49 -12.71 13.07
CA PHE A 24 9.28 -12.00 13.47
C PHE A 24 8.32 -11.86 12.29
N ASP A 25 7.05 -12.24 12.47
CA ASP A 25 6.07 -12.34 11.38
C ASP A 25 5.02 -11.24 11.51
N PHE A 26 4.92 -10.36 10.50
CA PHE A 26 3.91 -9.30 10.47
C PHE A 26 2.52 -9.80 10.05
N GLY A 27 2.42 -11.06 9.61
CA GLY A 27 1.19 -11.62 9.07
C GLY A 27 0.99 -11.26 7.60
N ILE A 28 -0.28 -11.33 7.16
CA ILE A 28 -0.67 -11.11 5.77
C ILE A 28 -1.12 -9.65 5.61
N ILE A 29 -0.48 -8.95 4.68
CA ILE A 29 -0.87 -7.62 4.23
C ILE A 29 -1.86 -7.79 3.08
N SER A 30 -3.01 -7.14 3.22
CA SER A 30 -4.07 -7.09 2.21
C SER A 30 -4.83 -5.77 2.31
N SER A 31 -5.70 -5.49 1.34
CA SER A 31 -6.61 -4.34 1.42
C SER A 31 -7.54 -4.35 2.64
N THR A 32 -7.74 -5.52 3.27
CA THR A 32 -8.67 -5.70 4.40
C THR A 32 -7.98 -5.78 5.76
N HIS A 33 -6.65 -5.95 5.78
CA HIS A 33 -5.84 -6.05 6.99
C HIS A 33 -4.66 -5.07 6.85
N GLU A 34 -4.77 -3.91 7.49
CA GLU A 34 -3.69 -2.92 7.64
C GLU A 34 -2.49 -3.56 8.38
N PRO A 35 -1.24 -3.29 7.97
CA PRO A 35 -0.73 -1.94 7.72
C PRO A 35 -0.16 -1.70 6.31
N THR A 36 -0.36 -0.48 5.83
CA THR A 36 0.09 0.00 4.51
C THR A 36 1.56 0.44 4.49
N TYR A 37 2.25 0.41 5.65
CA TYR A 37 3.70 0.60 5.73
C TYR A 37 4.30 -0.29 6.82
N LEU A 38 5.55 -0.74 6.60
CA LEU A 38 6.33 -1.54 7.54
C LEU A 38 7.60 -0.80 7.91
N ILE A 39 8.00 -0.90 9.17
CA ILE A 39 9.27 -0.35 9.66
C ILE A 39 10.02 -1.45 10.36
N THR A 40 11.23 -1.70 9.88
CA THR A 40 12.15 -2.67 10.47
C THR A 40 13.44 -1.99 10.91
N ASN A 41 14.01 -2.48 12.01
CA ASN A 41 15.42 -2.24 12.34
C ASN A 41 16.29 -3.50 12.14
N LYS A 42 15.70 -4.58 11.62
CA LYS A 42 16.37 -5.84 11.32
C LYS A 42 17.09 -5.75 9.97
N ARG A 43 18.07 -6.64 9.78
CA ARG A 43 18.90 -6.66 8.57
C ARG A 43 18.16 -7.24 7.36
N PHE A 44 17.17 -8.10 7.62
CA PHE A 44 16.45 -8.80 6.58
C PHE A 44 14.95 -8.62 6.78
N LEU A 45 14.29 -8.08 5.75
CA LEU A 45 12.84 -8.10 5.60
C LEU A 45 12.53 -8.92 4.34
N VAL A 46 11.85 -10.04 4.51
CA VAL A 46 11.48 -10.96 3.43
C VAL A 46 10.00 -10.76 3.12
N LEU A 47 9.72 -10.47 1.86
CA LEU A 47 8.38 -10.30 1.32
C LEU A 47 8.03 -11.53 0.48
N ASP A 48 7.15 -12.38 1.00
CA ASP A 48 6.68 -13.61 0.34
C ASP A 48 5.27 -13.38 -0.22
N MET A 49 5.20 -13.18 -1.55
CA MET A 49 3.94 -13.06 -2.26
C MET A 49 3.56 -14.41 -2.88
N ARG A 50 2.39 -14.92 -2.50
CA ARG A 50 1.83 -16.16 -3.07
C ARG A 50 0.46 -15.92 -3.68
N ILE A 51 0.42 -15.76 -4.99
CA ILE A 51 -0.82 -15.60 -5.75
C ILE A 51 -1.33 -17.00 -6.13
N ARG A 52 -2.43 -17.44 -5.49
CA ARG A 52 -3.08 -18.73 -5.80
C ARG A 52 -4.38 -18.59 -6.59
N THR A 53 -5.09 -17.48 -6.40
CA THR A 53 -6.27 -17.10 -7.19
C THR A 53 -6.22 -15.60 -7.43
N LEU A 54 -6.82 -15.12 -8.51
CA LEU A 54 -6.85 -13.70 -8.86
C LEU A 54 -7.47 -12.85 -7.73
N GLU A 55 -8.48 -13.39 -7.05
CA GLU A 55 -9.10 -12.78 -5.86
C GLU A 55 -8.10 -12.47 -4.73
N ASN A 56 -6.89 -13.03 -4.73
CA ASN A 56 -5.88 -12.74 -3.70
C ASN A 56 -4.92 -11.61 -4.08
N VAL A 57 -5.11 -10.99 -5.25
CA VAL A 57 -4.42 -9.78 -5.68
C VAL A 57 -5.23 -8.59 -5.16
N HIS A 58 -5.20 -8.38 -3.84
CA HIS A 58 -6.05 -7.39 -3.16
C HIS A 58 -5.33 -6.05 -2.98
N LEU A 59 -5.34 -5.25 -4.06
CA LEU A 59 -5.41 -3.78 -4.07
C LEU A 59 -6.06 -3.42 -5.41
N ARG A 60 -7.39 -3.55 -5.52
CA ARG A 60 -8.11 -3.37 -6.79
C ARG A 60 -8.92 -2.08 -6.77
N VAL A 61 -8.78 -1.29 -7.83
CA VAL A 61 -9.66 -0.16 -8.14
C VAL A 61 -10.86 -0.70 -8.91
N ARG A 62 -12.08 -0.19 -8.62
CA ARG A 62 -13.33 -0.65 -9.26
C ARG A 62 -13.26 -0.60 -10.80
N GLU A 63 -12.56 0.38 -11.36
CA GLU A 63 -12.43 0.59 -12.81
C GLU A 63 -11.32 -0.25 -13.47
N HIS A 64 -10.39 -0.81 -12.69
CA HIS A 64 -9.27 -1.65 -13.18
C HIS A 64 -9.29 -3.06 -12.58
N LEU A 65 -10.49 -3.56 -12.24
CA LEU A 65 -10.68 -4.78 -11.47
C LEU A 65 -10.07 -6.05 -12.11
N MET A 66 -9.89 -6.02 -13.44
CA MET A 66 -9.39 -7.13 -14.26
C MET A 66 -7.90 -7.01 -14.59
N ASP A 67 -7.27 -5.87 -14.28
CA ASP A 67 -5.88 -5.64 -14.61
C ASP A 67 -4.98 -6.25 -13.51
N ALA A 68 -4.38 -7.39 -13.81
CA ALA A 68 -3.46 -8.08 -12.88
C ALA A 68 -2.06 -7.48 -12.99
N PHE A 69 -1.76 -6.50 -12.15
CA PHE A 69 -0.41 -6.00 -11.98
C PHE A 69 0.29 -6.75 -10.84
N GLY A 70 1.61 -6.90 -10.91
CA GLY A 70 2.42 -7.41 -9.81
C GLY A 70 2.36 -6.48 -8.59
N PHE A 71 3.48 -6.28 -7.91
CA PHE A 71 3.55 -5.26 -6.87
C PHE A 71 4.79 -4.40 -7.08
N ASN A 72 4.60 -3.09 -6.89
CA ASN A 72 5.70 -2.14 -6.83
C ASN A 72 6.02 -1.88 -5.35
N ILE A 73 7.30 -1.80 -5.03
CA ILE A 73 7.77 -1.56 -3.66
C ILE A 73 8.68 -0.35 -3.69
N THR A 74 8.32 0.64 -2.88
CA THR A 74 9.20 1.75 -2.54
C THR A 74 9.66 1.53 -1.10
N TYR A 75 10.97 1.61 -0.86
CA TYR A 75 11.54 1.56 0.48
C TYR A 75 12.50 2.72 0.71
N GLU A 76 12.60 3.17 1.96
CA GLU A 76 13.53 4.22 2.38
C GLU A 76 14.36 3.71 3.56
N MET A 77 15.67 3.98 3.55
CA MET A 77 16.52 3.78 4.71
C MET A 77 16.65 5.10 5.47
N ILE A 78 16.02 5.17 6.65
CA ILE A 78 16.09 6.34 7.53
C ILE A 78 17.02 6.10 8.72
N PRO A 79 17.77 7.13 9.18
CA PRO A 79 18.49 7.05 10.45
C PRO A 79 17.55 6.73 11.61
N LYS A 80 18.02 5.93 12.58
CA LYS A 80 17.22 5.50 13.75
C LYS A 80 16.55 6.63 14.53
N LYS A 81 17.13 7.84 14.50
CA LYS A 81 16.62 9.03 15.21
C LYS A 81 15.64 9.87 14.37
N GLN A 82 15.56 9.63 13.07
CA GLN A 82 14.64 10.33 12.19
C GLN A 82 13.25 9.70 12.33
N ARG A 83 12.22 10.55 12.43
CA ARG A 83 10.84 10.07 12.40
C ARG A 83 10.50 9.60 10.99
N VAL A 84 9.78 8.49 10.90
CA VAL A 84 9.21 8.00 9.65
C VAL A 84 8.42 9.15 9.03
N ARG A 85 8.69 9.43 7.75
CA ARG A 85 7.92 10.43 7.02
C ARG A 85 6.46 9.98 7.08
N LYS A 86 5.56 10.85 7.54
CA LYS A 86 4.12 10.63 7.41
C LYS A 86 3.76 10.86 5.94
N ASP A 87 4.27 10.00 5.07
CA ASP A 87 4.02 10.09 3.64
C ASP A 87 2.60 9.59 3.37
N PRO A 88 1.76 10.41 2.72
CA PRO A 88 0.39 10.04 2.42
C PRO A 88 0.28 9.08 1.23
N CYS A 89 1.21 9.06 0.26
CA CYS A 89 1.14 8.16 -0.91
C CYS A 89 1.14 6.66 -0.57
N ILE A 90 1.49 6.32 0.67
CA ILE A 90 1.54 4.95 1.15
C ILE A 90 0.15 4.45 1.61
N TYR A 91 -0.81 5.33 1.90
CA TYR A 91 -2.02 5.00 2.65
C TYR A 91 -3.27 5.38 1.86
N HIS A 92 -3.41 4.84 0.64
CA HIS A 92 -4.57 5.09 -0.22
C HIS A 92 -4.94 6.58 -0.35
N HIS A 93 -3.97 7.48 -0.23
CA HIS A 93 -4.24 8.91 -0.10
C HIS A 93 -4.93 9.53 -1.29
N CYS A 94 -4.77 8.95 -2.48
CA CYS A 94 -5.53 9.35 -3.65
C CYS A 94 -6.78 8.50 -3.86
N SER A 95 -7.34 7.95 -2.78
CA SER A 95 -8.58 7.15 -2.72
C SER A 95 -8.63 5.99 -3.72
N PHE A 96 -7.47 5.49 -4.15
CA PHE A 96 -7.30 4.55 -5.26
C PHE A 96 -7.85 5.04 -6.62
N THR A 97 -8.21 6.31 -6.74
CA THR A 97 -8.85 6.97 -7.90
C THR A 97 -7.97 8.08 -8.47
N GLY A 98 -6.67 8.01 -8.23
CA GLY A 98 -5.69 8.94 -8.75
C GLY A 98 -4.26 8.46 -8.59
N TYR A 99 -3.35 9.09 -9.33
CA TYR A 99 -1.92 8.92 -9.17
C TYR A 99 -1.44 9.78 -8.00
N CYS A 100 -0.63 9.21 -7.12
CA CYS A 100 0.04 9.95 -6.07
C CYS A 100 1.44 10.35 -6.54
N TYR A 101 1.71 11.65 -6.59
CA TYR A 101 3.00 12.20 -6.97
C TYR A 101 3.70 12.78 -5.75
N ALA A 102 5.01 12.54 -5.68
CA ALA A 102 5.90 13.15 -4.71
C ALA A 102 6.74 14.25 -5.39
N SER A 103 6.96 15.32 -4.68
CA SER A 103 8.00 16.31 -5.00
C SER A 103 9.39 15.66 -5.05
N SER A 104 10.32 16.26 -5.79
CA SER A 104 11.67 15.72 -5.99
C SER A 104 12.48 15.56 -4.70
N ASN A 105 12.18 16.35 -3.67
CA ASN A 105 12.77 16.26 -2.34
C ASN A 105 11.93 15.43 -1.34
N PHE A 106 10.80 14.88 -1.78
CA PHE A 106 9.86 14.07 -1.00
C PHE A 106 9.31 14.80 0.25
N GLU A 107 9.18 16.14 0.18
CA GLU A 107 8.61 16.96 1.26
C GLU A 107 7.11 17.26 1.06
N ALA A 108 6.67 17.31 -0.19
CA ALA A 108 5.28 17.51 -0.58
C ALA A 108 4.76 16.37 -1.46
N TYR A 109 3.47 16.10 -1.34
CA TYR A 109 2.74 15.06 -2.05
C TYR A 109 1.42 15.61 -2.56
N ASN A 110 1.00 15.19 -3.75
CA ASN A 110 -0.25 15.61 -4.37
C ASN A 110 -0.87 14.50 -5.21
N CYS A 111 -2.19 14.49 -5.24
CA CYS A 111 -2.95 13.57 -6.07
C CYS A 111 -3.27 14.19 -7.42
N HIS A 112 -3.14 13.39 -8.48
CA HIS A 112 -3.67 13.68 -9.80
C HIS A 112 -4.79 12.68 -10.08
N CYS A 113 -6.03 13.17 -10.05
CA CYS A 113 -7.20 12.33 -10.14
C CYS A 113 -7.41 11.75 -11.54
N PHE A 114 -7.99 10.55 -11.58
CA PHE A 114 -8.50 9.98 -12.83
C PHE A 114 -9.72 10.79 -13.32
N GLU A 115 -10.12 10.57 -14.56
CA GLU A 115 -11.25 11.26 -15.16
C GLU A 115 -12.53 11.04 -14.33
N GLY A 116 -13.29 12.12 -14.09
CA GLY A 116 -14.52 12.08 -13.28
C GLY A 116 -14.32 12.15 -11.77
N TYR A 117 -13.08 12.03 -11.27
CA TYR A 117 -12.75 12.17 -9.85
C TYR A 117 -12.11 13.53 -9.53
N PHE A 118 -12.33 14.04 -8.32
CA PHE A 118 -11.80 15.32 -7.87
C PHE A 118 -11.66 15.40 -6.34
N GLY A 119 -11.13 16.53 -5.86
CA GLY A 119 -10.77 16.76 -4.47
C GLY A 119 -9.27 16.59 -4.22
N LYS A 120 -8.81 16.97 -3.02
CA LYS A 120 -7.39 16.91 -2.65
C LYS A 120 -6.83 15.48 -2.70
N GLU A 121 -7.69 14.51 -2.45
CA GLU A 121 -7.38 13.08 -2.28
C GLU A 121 -8.15 12.23 -3.31
N CYS A 122 -8.67 12.85 -4.37
CA CYS A 122 -9.52 12.20 -5.38
C CYS A 122 -10.73 11.47 -4.78
N GLN A 123 -11.16 11.93 -3.61
CA GLN A 123 -12.18 11.28 -2.80
C GLN A 123 -13.61 11.54 -3.30
N TYR A 124 -13.77 12.42 -4.29
CA TYR A 124 -15.07 12.84 -4.79
C TYR A 124 -15.27 12.51 -6.27
N ASP A 125 -16.53 12.36 -6.65
CA ASP A 125 -17.03 12.29 -8.02
C ASP A 125 -18.40 13.01 -8.11
N ASN A 126 -19.06 12.96 -9.27
CA ASN A 126 -20.34 13.62 -9.50
C ASN A 126 -21.50 13.08 -8.63
N TYR A 127 -21.38 11.86 -8.11
CA TYR A 127 -22.37 11.18 -7.27
C TYR A 127 -22.02 11.22 -5.79
N CYS A 128 -20.74 11.36 -5.45
CA CYS A 128 -20.21 11.41 -4.11
C CYS A 128 -19.31 12.64 -3.97
N GLY A 129 -19.83 13.70 -3.38
CA GLY A 129 -19.06 14.94 -3.22
C GLY A 129 -19.78 15.97 -2.36
N PRO A 130 -19.11 17.09 -2.00
CA PRO A 130 -19.70 18.13 -1.16
C PRO A 130 -20.99 18.73 -1.73
N THR A 131 -21.16 18.66 -3.05
CA THR A 131 -22.31 19.15 -3.81
C THR A 131 -23.30 18.05 -4.18
N SER A 132 -23.04 16.79 -3.84
CA SER A 132 -23.94 15.69 -4.17
C SER A 132 -25.22 15.74 -3.33
N LYS A 133 -26.34 15.38 -3.97
CA LYS A 133 -27.61 15.15 -3.28
C LYS A 133 -27.60 13.86 -2.45
N GLN A 134 -26.67 12.94 -2.73
CA GLN A 134 -26.47 11.74 -1.91
C GLN A 134 -25.63 12.10 -0.68
N LYS A 135 -26.19 11.85 0.51
CA LYS A 135 -25.49 12.02 1.79
C LYS A 135 -24.50 10.89 2.10
N ILE A 136 -24.63 9.76 1.40
CA ILE A 136 -23.81 8.56 1.62
C ILE A 136 -23.05 8.30 0.33
N CYS A 137 -21.74 8.46 0.45
CA CYS A 137 -20.77 8.10 -0.55
C CYS A 137 -20.48 6.61 -0.47
N PHE A 138 -20.77 5.87 -1.52
CA PHE A 138 -20.37 4.48 -1.68
C PHE A 138 -19.19 4.39 -2.66
N ASN A 139 -18.02 4.86 -2.25
CA ASN A 139 -16.79 4.53 -2.98
C ASN A 139 -15.87 3.72 -2.06
N GLY A 140 -15.83 2.41 -2.31
CA GLY A 140 -14.92 1.44 -1.70
C GLY A 140 -15.49 0.68 -0.53
#